data_AF-A0A933GR23-F1
#
_entry.id   AF-A0A933GR23-F1
#
_cell.length_a   1.000
_cell.length_b   1.000
_cell.length_c   1.000
_cell.angle_alpha   90.00
_cell.angle_beta   90.00
_cell.angle_gamma   90.00
#
_symmetry.space_group_name_H-M   'P 1'
#
loop_
_entity.id
_entity.type
_entity.pdbx_description
1 polymer ?
#
loop_
_entity_poly.entity_id
_entity_poly.type
_entity_poly.pdbx_seq_one_letter_code
_entity_poly.pdbx_strand_id
1 'polypeptide(L)'
;MTAVRVLGVDGRELGEPSGEGVARGERVRLEVGPRSSGLSRETTVGLADPWGRVLWARVLAPGARVTIEHRFGGEELGGIYRFFVESRGRRTLLPVAYAGGAPPESHYRYSFALDVKEPPGAGVRDLSFLLSFPQAAGIAQELEDLRASEPARIATDLAGNAWLHVDQDFLGTSSRALNFRYDALVRTRSVLWDVAAIRAGGPGPLPERRAGREFLSPEPGIESDAPAVRDLARGLAGERAEEIAGNAFHAVRRVLHYRVQEEERGALAGLVAGEGDCTEQAALLAALLRARGVPARVALGRFANSTRLHAIAEVRIRGVWLPMDVTNRPEPLFGTTSNFLVLFRRNWIAGDRPNSQFSFRCRSARPRAGLAIRDSSRLSRVRGRIRTGEPVPRPAPPGPVRLGLDLSGTRARIEIESGWSAPLPLWLHLSLGKGALRVIRVWPVTILPGARLVRTEEIPELQRLPVGPGDLRAHLVDASGRVLAFSST
;
A
#
# COMPACT_ATOMS: atom_id res chain seq x y z
N MET A 1 2.22 -34.12 16.07
CA MET A 1 3.39 -33.45 16.67
C MET A 1 4.31 -33.12 15.51
N THR A 2 4.64 -31.85 15.28
CA THR A 2 5.45 -31.45 14.12
C THR A 2 6.69 -30.77 14.66
N ALA A 3 7.82 -31.46 14.56
CA ALA A 3 9.12 -30.99 15.02
C ALA A 3 9.81 -30.23 13.89
N VAL A 4 10.26 -29.01 14.18
CA VAL A 4 11.23 -28.29 13.35
C VAL A 4 12.61 -28.82 13.76
N ARG A 5 13.44 -29.25 12.81
CA ARG A 5 14.78 -29.81 13.09
C ARG A 5 15.85 -28.85 12.60
N VAL A 6 16.78 -28.48 13.47
CA VAL A 6 17.99 -27.76 13.10
C VAL A 6 19.04 -28.81 12.74
N LEU A 7 19.56 -28.81 11.50
CA LEU A 7 20.52 -29.82 11.05
C LEU A 7 21.91 -29.22 10.85
N GLY A 8 22.93 -29.95 11.27
CA GLY A 8 24.33 -29.68 10.95
C GLY A 8 24.68 -30.09 9.53
N VAL A 9 25.87 -29.69 9.07
CA VAL A 9 26.41 -30.02 7.72
C VAL A 9 26.52 -31.53 7.48
N ASP A 10 26.60 -32.31 8.55
CA ASP A 10 26.63 -33.78 8.57
C ASP A 10 25.23 -34.42 8.66
N GLY A 11 24.17 -33.61 8.63
CA GLY A 11 22.78 -34.07 8.75
C GLY A 11 22.36 -34.46 10.16
N ARG A 12 23.17 -34.16 11.20
CA ARG A 12 22.81 -34.43 12.60
C ARG A 12 22.02 -33.29 13.22
N GLU A 13 21.10 -33.62 14.13
CA GLU A 13 20.21 -32.66 14.79
C GLU A 13 20.97 -31.83 15.84
N LEU A 14 20.93 -30.49 15.71
CA LEU A 14 21.69 -29.54 16.53
C LEU A 14 20.87 -28.90 17.68
N GLY A 15 19.58 -29.21 17.79
CA GLY A 15 18.74 -28.79 18.92
C GLY A 15 17.27 -28.54 18.57
N GLU A 16 16.43 -28.47 19.60
CA GLU A 16 14.99 -28.20 19.47
C GLU A 16 14.70 -26.68 19.34
N PRO A 17 13.89 -26.28 18.35
CA PRO A 17 13.39 -24.92 18.21
C PRO A 17 12.20 -24.67 19.16
N SER A 18 12.09 -23.44 19.65
CA SER A 18 10.95 -22.95 20.42
C SER A 18 10.41 -21.66 19.80
N GLY A 19 9.09 -21.54 19.71
CA GLY A 19 8.41 -20.36 19.18
C GLY A 19 6.88 -20.48 19.22
N GLU A 20 6.19 -19.35 19.33
CA GLU A 20 4.72 -19.28 19.26
C GLU A 20 4.22 -19.33 17.80
N GLY A 21 3.14 -20.08 17.54
CA GLY A 21 2.32 -19.89 16.33
C GLY A 21 2.64 -20.76 15.10
N VAL A 22 3.42 -21.84 15.21
CA VAL A 22 3.66 -22.78 14.09
C VAL A 22 2.45 -23.70 13.89
N ALA A 23 1.84 -23.66 12.70
CA ALA A 23 0.71 -24.54 12.37
C ALA A 23 1.19 -25.96 12.02
N ARG A 24 0.41 -26.97 12.38
CA ARG A 24 0.68 -28.40 12.11
C ARG A 24 0.90 -28.62 10.60
N GLY A 25 2.15 -28.84 10.16
CA GLY A 25 2.49 -29.18 8.76
C GLY A 25 3.53 -28.29 8.08
N GLU A 26 4.00 -27.22 8.71
CA GLU A 26 5.01 -26.29 8.16
C GLU A 26 6.44 -26.89 8.30
N ARG A 27 7.30 -26.71 7.27
CA ARG A 27 8.72 -27.10 7.30
C ARG A 27 9.60 -25.89 7.03
N VAL A 28 10.59 -25.68 7.91
CA VAL A 28 11.62 -24.66 7.77
C VAL A 28 12.98 -25.34 7.78
N ARG A 29 13.77 -25.13 6.73
CA ARG A 29 15.14 -25.67 6.66
C ARG A 29 16.12 -24.54 6.97
N LEU A 30 16.91 -24.73 8.03
CA LEU A 30 18.00 -23.86 8.45
C LEU A 30 19.32 -24.59 8.20
N GLU A 31 20.11 -24.15 7.21
CA GLU A 31 21.45 -24.70 6.99
C GLU A 31 22.50 -23.75 7.56
N VAL A 32 23.44 -24.30 8.34
CA VAL A 32 24.54 -23.58 9.00
C VAL A 32 25.87 -23.99 8.38
N GLY A 33 26.46 -23.12 7.54
CA GLY A 33 27.76 -23.38 6.89
C GLY A 33 28.93 -22.60 7.52
N PRO A 34 30.19 -23.07 7.42
CA PRO A 34 31.33 -22.37 8.00
C PRO A 34 31.86 -21.26 7.07
N ARG A 35 31.81 -20.01 7.54
CA ARG A 35 32.76 -18.88 7.38
C ARG A 35 32.03 -17.52 7.25
N SER A 36 32.04 -16.75 8.34
CA SER A 36 32.32 -15.30 8.36
C SER A 36 32.63 -14.88 9.81
N SER A 37 33.68 -14.11 10.02
CA SER A 37 34.12 -13.71 11.37
C SER A 37 33.11 -12.72 11.98
N GLY A 38 32.59 -13.00 13.18
CA GLY A 38 31.82 -11.99 13.95
C GLY A 38 30.66 -12.45 14.85
N LEU A 39 30.19 -13.71 14.79
CA LEU A 39 29.07 -14.17 15.62
C LEU A 39 29.56 -14.93 16.87
N SER A 40 29.05 -14.57 18.05
CA SER A 40 29.41 -15.19 19.34
C SER A 40 28.60 -16.47 19.60
N ARG A 41 29.03 -17.32 20.55
CA ARG A 41 28.35 -18.58 20.94
C ARG A 41 26.91 -18.40 21.46
N GLU A 42 26.44 -17.17 21.68
CA GLU A 42 25.08 -16.84 22.15
C GLU A 42 24.36 -15.94 21.16
N THR A 43 24.29 -16.37 19.90
CA THR A 43 23.59 -15.62 18.87
C THR A 43 22.24 -16.29 18.58
N THR A 44 21.13 -15.57 18.71
CA THR A 44 19.81 -16.02 18.25
C THR A 44 19.48 -15.31 16.94
N VAL A 45 19.05 -16.07 15.93
CA VAL A 45 18.58 -15.54 14.66
C VAL A 45 17.06 -15.64 14.64
N GLY A 46 16.40 -14.52 14.37
CA GLY A 46 14.96 -14.43 14.15
C GLY A 46 14.66 -14.21 12.68
N LEU A 47 13.60 -14.85 12.17
CA LEU A 47 13.00 -14.57 10.88
C LEU A 47 11.56 -14.12 11.10
N ALA A 48 11.26 -12.84 10.82
CA ALA A 48 9.88 -12.43 10.65
C ALA A 48 9.46 -12.68 9.20
N ASP A 49 8.40 -13.45 9.03
CA ASP A 49 7.76 -13.62 7.72
C ASP A 49 7.03 -12.32 7.27
N PRO A 50 6.57 -12.22 6.02
CA PRO A 50 5.87 -11.05 5.51
C PRO A 50 4.61 -10.64 6.29
N TRP A 51 4.05 -11.56 7.08
CA TRP A 51 2.86 -11.37 7.93
C TRP A 51 3.22 -11.12 9.39
N GLY A 52 4.51 -11.07 9.73
CA GLY A 52 4.97 -10.72 11.06
C GLY A 52 5.09 -11.87 12.06
N ARG A 53 4.94 -13.13 11.62
CA ARG A 53 5.24 -14.28 12.48
C ARG A 53 6.74 -14.41 12.61
N VAL A 54 7.24 -14.53 13.85
CA VAL A 54 8.67 -14.58 14.14
C VAL A 54 9.08 -16.01 14.46
N LEU A 55 9.96 -16.57 13.64
CA LEU A 55 10.61 -17.84 13.86
C LEU A 55 11.98 -17.59 14.48
N TRP A 56 12.32 -18.27 15.57
CA TRP A 56 13.61 -18.14 16.24
C TRP A 56 14.47 -19.40 16.05
N ALA A 57 15.76 -19.20 15.84
CA ALA A 57 16.76 -20.26 15.77
C ALA A 57 18.00 -19.84 16.55
N ARG A 58 18.49 -20.70 17.44
CA ARG A 58 19.73 -20.45 18.18
C ARG A 58 20.93 -20.89 17.33
N VAL A 59 21.86 -19.97 17.06
CA VAL A 59 23.08 -20.23 16.30
C VAL A 59 24.19 -20.62 17.28
N LEU A 60 24.57 -21.90 17.26
CA LEU A 60 25.50 -22.49 18.23
C LEU A 60 26.99 -22.41 17.82
N ALA A 61 27.30 -21.90 16.62
CA ALA A 61 28.67 -21.88 16.09
C ALA A 61 29.06 -20.51 15.50
N PRO A 62 30.23 -19.95 15.87
CA PRO A 62 30.80 -18.77 15.22
C PRO A 62 30.99 -18.97 13.73
N GLY A 63 30.54 -17.99 12.93
CA GLY A 63 30.73 -17.97 11.48
C GLY A 63 29.77 -18.81 10.65
N ALA A 64 28.58 -19.11 11.19
CA ALA A 64 27.47 -19.69 10.48
C ALA A 64 26.98 -18.85 9.28
N ARG A 65 26.87 -19.44 8.09
CA ARG A 65 25.95 -19.00 7.02
C ARG A 65 24.57 -19.57 7.35
N VAL A 66 23.53 -18.75 7.43
CA VAL A 66 22.14 -19.19 7.68
C VAL A 66 21.34 -19.13 6.38
N THR A 67 20.89 -20.29 5.89
CA THR A 67 19.94 -20.39 4.77
C THR A 67 18.55 -20.70 5.32
N ILE A 68 17.50 -20.02 4.87
CA ILE A 68 16.12 -20.29 5.30
C ILE A 68 15.26 -20.66 4.10
N GLU A 69 14.72 -21.87 4.10
CA GLU A 69 13.65 -22.28 3.19
C GLU A 69 12.31 -22.31 3.95
N HIS A 70 11.31 -21.57 3.46
CA HIS A 70 9.96 -21.52 4.05
C HIS A 70 8.92 -21.95 2.99
N ARG A 71 8.19 -23.05 3.24
CA ARG A 71 7.14 -23.57 2.34
C ARG A 71 5.80 -23.61 3.07
N PHE A 72 4.76 -23.04 2.47
CA PHE A 72 3.41 -23.03 3.02
C PHE A 72 2.47 -23.79 2.07
N GLY A 73 1.91 -24.90 2.52
CA GLY A 73 0.95 -25.68 1.72
C GLY A 73 1.46 -26.18 0.37
N GLY A 74 2.78 -26.26 0.16
CA GLY A 74 3.39 -26.62 -1.13
C GLY A 74 3.68 -25.45 -2.07
N GLU A 75 3.30 -24.22 -1.71
CA GLU A 75 3.68 -23.01 -2.44
C GLU A 75 4.81 -22.26 -1.71
N GLU A 76 5.78 -21.77 -2.48
CA GLU A 76 6.76 -20.80 -1.99
C GLU A 76 6.03 -19.50 -1.65
N LEU A 77 6.43 -18.84 -0.56
CA LEU A 77 5.83 -17.59 -0.08
C LEU A 77 6.72 -16.39 -0.41
N GLY A 78 6.26 -15.57 -1.35
CA GLY A 78 6.95 -14.37 -1.79
C GLY A 78 6.77 -13.24 -0.78
N GLY A 79 7.85 -12.63 -0.32
CA GLY A 79 7.72 -11.43 0.49
C GLY A 79 8.98 -10.99 1.21
N ILE A 80 8.82 -9.94 1.99
CA ILE A 80 9.87 -9.25 2.75
C ILE A 80 10.04 -9.99 4.07
N TYR A 81 11.11 -10.77 4.18
CA TYR A 81 11.48 -11.39 5.43
C TYR A 81 12.47 -10.48 6.15
N ARG A 82 12.24 -10.24 7.45
CA ARG A 82 13.18 -9.51 8.29
C ARG A 82 14.00 -10.50 9.09
N PHE A 83 15.31 -10.40 8.92
CA PHE A 83 16.26 -11.18 9.68
C PHE A 83 16.70 -10.33 10.86
N PHE A 84 16.73 -10.92 12.05
CA PHE A 84 17.25 -10.29 13.25
C PHE A 84 18.33 -11.17 13.81
N VAL A 85 19.39 -10.55 14.30
CA VAL A 85 20.45 -11.20 15.06
C VAL A 85 20.43 -10.60 16.45
N GLU A 86 20.14 -11.41 17.45
CA GLU A 86 20.25 -11.02 18.83
C GLU A 86 21.51 -11.65 19.43
N SER A 87 22.39 -10.81 19.96
CA SER A 87 23.64 -11.23 20.59
C SER A 87 23.87 -10.36 21.82
N ARG A 88 24.06 -10.98 23.00
CA ARG A 88 24.28 -10.29 24.29
C ARG A 88 23.22 -9.21 24.60
N GLY A 89 21.95 -9.52 24.36
CA GLY A 89 20.82 -8.60 24.61
C GLY A 89 20.69 -7.44 23.61
N ARG A 90 21.52 -7.40 22.56
CA ARG A 90 21.44 -6.39 21.50
C ARG A 90 20.86 -7.00 20.23
N ARG A 91 19.70 -6.50 19.80
CA ARG A 91 19.04 -6.89 18.56
C ARG A 91 19.56 -6.05 17.39
N THR A 92 20.06 -6.72 16.37
CA THR A 92 20.53 -6.12 15.12
C THR A 92 19.65 -6.59 13.98
N LEU A 93 19.04 -5.65 13.27
CA LEU A 93 18.24 -5.95 12.08
C LEU A 93 19.20 -6.19 10.90
N LEU A 94 19.11 -7.36 10.30
CA LEU A 94 19.83 -7.68 9.06
C LEU A 94 19.02 -7.18 7.85
N PRO A 95 19.67 -7.01 6.68
CA PRO A 95 18.99 -6.63 5.46
C PRO A 95 17.80 -7.55 5.18
N VAL A 96 16.70 -6.96 4.75
CA VAL A 96 15.51 -7.68 4.29
C VAL A 96 15.93 -8.69 3.21
N ALA A 97 15.72 -9.99 3.45
CA ALA A 97 15.82 -10.97 2.37
C ALA A 97 14.44 -11.26 1.83
N TYR A 98 14.34 -11.25 0.50
CA TYR A 98 13.11 -11.57 -0.20
C TYR A 98 13.15 -13.07 -0.53
N ALA A 99 12.26 -13.88 0.04
CA ALA A 99 12.11 -15.26 -0.43
C ALA A 99 11.16 -15.26 -1.63
N GLY A 100 11.44 -16.09 -2.64
CA GLY A 100 10.55 -16.34 -3.79
C GLY A 100 9.24 -16.99 -3.35
N GLY A 101 8.19 -16.84 -4.16
CA GLY A 101 6.85 -17.41 -3.93
C GLY A 101 5.63 -16.57 -4.34
N ALA A 102 4.46 -17.16 -4.59
CA ALA A 102 3.38 -16.72 -5.51
C ALA A 102 2.79 -15.29 -5.40
N PRO A 103 2.18 -14.75 -6.49
CA PRO A 103 2.80 -14.31 -7.74
C PRO A 103 3.18 -12.82 -7.70
N PRO A 104 4.14 -12.40 -8.56
CA PRO A 104 4.63 -11.03 -8.69
C PRO A 104 3.54 -9.97 -8.92
N GLU A 105 2.44 -10.39 -9.54
CA GLU A 105 1.28 -9.59 -9.88
C GLU A 105 0.01 -10.41 -9.65
N SER A 106 -1.08 -9.78 -9.25
CA SER A 106 -2.40 -10.41 -9.10
C SER A 106 -3.47 -9.59 -9.81
N HIS A 107 -4.35 -10.29 -10.52
CA HIS A 107 -5.52 -9.69 -11.17
C HIS A 107 -6.77 -9.97 -10.34
N TYR A 108 -7.52 -8.92 -10.05
CA TYR A 108 -8.76 -9.00 -9.31
C TYR A 108 -9.89 -8.33 -10.06
N ARG A 109 -11.09 -8.88 -9.89
CA ARG A 109 -12.35 -8.21 -10.16
C ARG A 109 -12.91 -7.68 -8.85
N TYR A 110 -13.06 -6.37 -8.77
CA TYR A 110 -13.83 -5.70 -7.73
C TYR A 110 -15.23 -5.39 -8.27
N SER A 111 -16.24 -6.02 -7.70
CA SER A 111 -17.64 -5.80 -8.05
C SER A 111 -18.31 -4.97 -6.97
N PHE A 112 -19.07 -3.95 -7.36
CA PHE A 112 -19.85 -3.11 -6.46
C PHE A 112 -21.30 -3.05 -6.90
N ALA A 113 -22.16 -2.91 -5.91
CA ALA A 113 -23.58 -2.79 -6.09
C ALA A 113 -24.16 -1.75 -5.16
N LEU A 114 -25.07 -0.96 -5.70
CA LEU A 114 -25.82 0.06 -4.98
C LEU A 114 -27.29 -0.02 -5.38
N ASP A 115 -28.11 -0.39 -4.41
CA ASP A 115 -29.56 -0.44 -4.54
C ASP A 115 -30.16 0.71 -3.71
N VAL A 116 -30.88 1.62 -4.36
CA VAL A 116 -31.47 2.81 -3.72
C VAL A 116 -32.95 2.81 -3.97
N LYS A 117 -33.74 2.87 -2.90
CA LYS A 117 -35.20 2.96 -2.97
C LYS A 117 -35.68 4.27 -2.35
N GLU A 118 -36.49 4.98 -3.12
CA GLU A 118 -37.17 6.17 -2.65
C GLU A 118 -38.41 5.78 -1.80
N PRO A 119 -38.62 6.41 -0.62
CA PRO A 119 -39.86 6.22 0.11
C PRO A 119 -41.02 6.98 -0.57
N PRO A 120 -42.27 6.48 -0.49
CA PRO A 120 -43.42 7.12 -1.13
C PRO A 120 -43.57 8.59 -0.75
N GLY A 121 -43.71 9.45 -1.75
CA GLY A 121 -43.94 10.90 -1.58
C GLY A 121 -42.71 11.71 -1.16
N ALA A 122 -41.48 11.20 -1.31
CA ALA A 122 -40.26 12.00 -1.10
C ALA A 122 -39.95 12.96 -2.26
N GLY A 123 -40.42 12.65 -3.47
CA GLY A 123 -40.28 13.51 -4.64
C GLY A 123 -38.81 13.80 -4.97
N VAL A 124 -37.96 12.78 -4.93
CA VAL A 124 -36.51 12.91 -5.10
C VAL A 124 -36.16 13.28 -6.54
N ARG A 125 -35.32 14.30 -6.72
CA ARG A 125 -34.86 14.76 -8.05
C ARG A 125 -33.36 15.03 -8.03
N ASP A 126 -32.74 15.02 -9.21
CA ASP A 126 -31.30 15.22 -9.42
C ASP A 126 -30.46 14.36 -8.47
N LEU A 127 -30.78 13.07 -8.39
CA LEU A 127 -30.03 12.17 -7.53
C LEU A 127 -28.68 11.91 -8.18
N SER A 128 -27.62 12.18 -7.43
CA SER A 128 -26.25 12.06 -7.92
C SER A 128 -25.41 11.33 -6.89
N PHE A 129 -24.63 10.35 -7.33
CA PHE A 129 -23.73 9.56 -6.51
C PHE A 129 -22.27 9.74 -6.93
N LEU A 130 -21.39 9.82 -5.94
CA LEU A 130 -19.96 9.62 -6.08
C LEU A 130 -19.60 8.32 -5.39
N LEU A 131 -19.19 7.32 -6.16
CA LEU A 131 -18.85 5.98 -5.67
C LEU A 131 -17.34 5.79 -5.71
N SER A 132 -16.78 5.27 -4.63
CA SER A 132 -15.38 4.80 -4.62
C SER A 132 -15.24 3.64 -5.61
N PHE A 133 -14.07 3.50 -6.22
CA PHE A 133 -13.69 2.36 -7.05
C PHE A 133 -12.19 2.17 -6.98
N PRO A 134 -11.63 0.98 -7.30
CA PRO A 134 -10.18 0.79 -7.25
C PRO A 134 -9.44 1.77 -8.17
N GLN A 135 -8.75 2.74 -7.56
CA GLN A 135 -8.02 3.78 -8.27
C GLN A 135 -6.62 3.30 -8.68
N ALA A 136 -5.96 4.02 -9.60
CA ALA A 136 -4.54 3.75 -9.85
C ALA A 136 -3.70 4.14 -8.61
N ALA A 137 -2.70 3.32 -8.25
CA ALA A 137 -1.83 3.53 -7.10
C ALA A 137 -0.35 3.37 -7.47
N GLY A 138 0.06 4.11 -8.49
CA GLY A 138 1.41 4.01 -9.05
C GLY A 138 1.69 2.61 -9.55
N ILE A 139 2.89 2.12 -9.30
CA ILE A 139 3.30 0.77 -9.75
C ILE A 139 2.63 -0.37 -8.96
N ALA A 140 2.00 -0.07 -7.83
CA ALA A 140 1.40 -1.08 -6.95
C ALA A 140 -0.01 -1.51 -7.38
N GLN A 141 -0.78 -0.63 -8.02
CA GLN A 141 -2.14 -0.93 -8.46
C GLN A 141 -2.45 -0.21 -9.77
N GLU A 142 -2.95 -0.96 -10.74
CA GLU A 142 -3.33 -0.49 -12.06
C GLU A 142 -4.77 -0.91 -12.35
N LEU A 143 -5.62 0.07 -12.68
CA LEU A 143 -6.97 -0.18 -13.17
C LEU A 143 -6.88 -0.56 -14.65
N GLU A 144 -7.18 -1.80 -15.00
CA GLU A 144 -7.09 -2.32 -16.36
C GLU A 144 -8.36 -2.03 -17.16
N ASP A 145 -9.52 -2.30 -16.56
CA ASP A 145 -10.85 -2.11 -17.15
C ASP A 145 -11.85 -1.67 -16.07
N LEU A 146 -12.84 -0.88 -16.46
CA LEU A 146 -13.92 -0.41 -15.57
C LEU A 146 -15.21 -0.35 -16.37
N ARG A 147 -16.22 -1.08 -15.92
CA ARG A 147 -17.52 -1.16 -16.59
C ARG A 147 -18.65 -0.94 -15.60
N ALA A 148 -19.66 -0.20 -16.00
CA ALA A 148 -20.82 0.12 -15.20
C ALA A 148 -22.12 -0.35 -15.88
N SER A 149 -23.17 -0.58 -15.08
CA SER A 149 -24.49 -0.93 -15.60
C SER A 149 -25.22 0.25 -16.24
N GLU A 150 -24.82 1.47 -15.89
CA GLU A 150 -25.40 2.73 -16.35
C GLU A 150 -24.26 3.68 -16.76
N PRO A 151 -24.54 4.71 -17.60
CA PRO A 151 -23.58 5.76 -17.91
C PRO A 151 -23.00 6.38 -16.64
N ALA A 152 -21.68 6.37 -16.55
CA ALA A 152 -20.95 6.92 -15.43
C ALA A 152 -19.68 7.62 -15.95
N ARG A 153 -19.21 8.61 -15.20
CA ARG A 153 -17.98 9.35 -15.53
C ARG A 153 -17.03 9.37 -14.35
N ILE A 154 -15.74 9.54 -14.62
CA ILE A 154 -14.76 9.72 -13.55
C ILE A 154 -14.69 11.22 -13.20
N ALA A 155 -14.95 11.54 -11.94
CA ALA A 155 -14.75 12.86 -11.37
C ALA A 155 -13.56 12.81 -10.40
N THR A 156 -12.79 13.90 -10.29
CA THR A 156 -11.67 13.98 -9.35
C THR A 156 -11.98 15.02 -8.29
N ASP A 157 -11.76 14.70 -7.02
CA ASP A 157 -11.90 15.68 -5.94
C ASP A 157 -10.64 16.54 -5.76
N LEU A 158 -10.71 17.53 -4.88
CA LEU A 158 -9.59 18.45 -4.62
C LEU A 158 -8.34 17.74 -4.07
N ALA A 159 -8.51 16.58 -3.45
CA ALA A 159 -7.42 15.77 -2.93
C ALA A 159 -6.84 14.80 -3.99
N GLY A 160 -7.34 14.86 -5.24
CA GLY A 160 -6.90 14.02 -6.35
C GLY A 160 -7.51 12.63 -6.36
N ASN A 161 -8.52 12.34 -5.54
CA ASN A 161 -9.21 11.04 -5.57
C ASN A 161 -10.18 10.97 -6.74
N ALA A 162 -10.14 9.84 -7.45
CA ALA A 162 -11.09 9.55 -8.52
C ALA A 162 -12.38 8.89 -7.98
N TRP A 163 -13.52 9.42 -8.40
CA TRP A 163 -14.85 8.98 -8.02
C TRP A 163 -15.65 8.60 -9.26
N LEU A 164 -16.38 7.50 -9.18
CA LEU A 164 -17.34 7.14 -10.20
C LEU A 164 -18.61 7.96 -9.96
N HIS A 165 -18.84 8.93 -10.83
CA HIS A 165 -19.95 9.86 -10.77
C HIS A 165 -21.12 9.32 -11.62
N VAL A 166 -22.25 9.09 -10.96
CA VAL A 166 -23.49 8.60 -11.55
C VAL A 166 -24.59 9.63 -11.31
N ASP A 167 -25.15 10.18 -12.39
CA ASP A 167 -26.31 11.07 -12.31
C ASP A 167 -27.59 10.29 -12.65
N GLN A 168 -28.67 10.60 -11.95
CA GLN A 168 -29.98 9.97 -12.09
C GLN A 168 -31.08 11.04 -12.01
N ASP A 169 -31.71 11.30 -13.15
CA ASP A 169 -32.61 12.44 -13.32
C ASP A 169 -34.09 12.13 -12.96
N PHE A 170 -34.48 10.86 -12.80
CA PHE A 170 -35.89 10.45 -12.94
C PHE A 170 -36.51 9.61 -11.80
N LEU A 171 -36.08 9.75 -10.54
CA LEU A 171 -36.85 9.17 -9.41
C LEU A 171 -38.14 9.98 -9.13
N GLY A 172 -39.03 10.02 -10.12
CA GLY A 172 -40.28 10.75 -10.07
C GLY A 172 -41.47 9.82 -10.28
N THR A 173 -42.37 9.82 -9.29
CA THR A 173 -43.80 9.45 -9.34
C THR A 173 -44.23 7.98 -9.40
N SER A 174 -43.33 7.02 -9.29
CA SER A 174 -43.71 5.64 -8.93
C SER A 174 -42.52 4.96 -8.25
N SER A 175 -42.79 4.07 -7.29
CA SER A 175 -41.83 3.36 -6.43
C SER A 175 -40.68 2.67 -7.19
N ARG A 176 -39.74 3.43 -7.76
CA ARG A 176 -38.63 2.94 -8.58
C ARG A 176 -37.37 2.86 -7.73
N ALA A 177 -36.64 1.77 -7.90
CA ALA A 177 -35.34 1.55 -7.29
C ALA A 177 -34.25 1.81 -8.33
N LEU A 178 -33.19 2.52 -7.94
CA LEU A 178 -31.94 2.54 -8.69
C LEU A 178 -31.15 1.30 -8.30
N ASN A 179 -30.80 0.47 -9.28
CA ASN A 179 -29.95 -0.70 -9.09
C ASN A 179 -28.67 -0.51 -9.90
N PHE A 180 -27.69 0.18 -9.33
CA PHE A 180 -26.43 0.48 -10.00
C PHE A 180 -25.38 -0.59 -9.68
N ARG A 181 -24.61 -1.01 -10.69
CA ARG A 181 -23.54 -2.00 -10.56
C ARG A 181 -22.30 -1.53 -11.32
N TYR A 182 -21.12 -1.84 -10.82
CA TYR A 182 -19.89 -1.74 -11.60
C TYR A 182 -18.92 -2.89 -11.30
N ASP A 183 -18.11 -3.22 -12.30
CA ASP A 183 -16.98 -4.13 -12.20
C ASP A 183 -15.69 -3.40 -12.59
N ALA A 184 -14.67 -3.53 -11.76
CA ALA A 184 -13.32 -3.03 -12.02
C ALA A 184 -12.32 -4.19 -12.09
N LEU A 185 -11.56 -4.26 -13.18
CA LEU A 185 -10.46 -5.21 -13.34
C LEU A 185 -9.19 -4.50 -12.93
N VAL A 186 -8.51 -5.05 -11.93
CA VAL A 186 -7.41 -4.39 -11.25
C VAL A 186 -6.23 -5.33 -11.20
N ARG A 187 -5.08 -4.85 -11.65
CA ARG A 187 -3.80 -5.52 -11.45
C ARG A 187 -3.11 -4.90 -10.25
N THR A 188 -2.60 -5.75 -9.36
CA THR A 188 -1.86 -5.34 -8.16
C THR A 188 -0.51 -6.02 -8.11
N ARG A 189 0.47 -5.36 -7.47
CA ARG A 189 1.83 -5.85 -7.30
C ARG A 189 2.25 -5.68 -5.85
N SER A 190 3.10 -6.58 -5.38
CA SER A 190 3.80 -6.36 -4.12
C SER A 190 4.91 -5.35 -4.36
N VAL A 191 4.96 -4.29 -3.56
CA VAL A 191 5.91 -3.19 -3.74
C VAL A 191 6.50 -2.78 -2.40
N LEU A 192 7.82 -2.65 -2.36
CA LEU A 192 8.58 -2.08 -1.26
C LEU A 192 9.28 -0.82 -1.75
N TRP A 193 9.12 0.28 -1.03
CA TRP A 193 9.94 1.46 -1.24
C TRP A 193 11.12 1.42 -0.28
N ASP A 194 12.32 1.22 -0.83
CA ASP A 194 13.55 1.32 -0.07
C ASP A 194 13.93 2.79 0.07
N VAL A 195 13.43 3.42 1.13
CA VAL A 195 13.64 4.85 1.38
C VAL A 195 15.12 5.19 1.52
N ALA A 196 15.95 4.28 2.05
CA ALA A 196 17.38 4.50 2.17
C ALA A 196 18.06 4.52 0.79
N ALA A 197 17.73 3.59 -0.10
CA ALA A 197 18.22 3.55 -1.47
C ALA A 197 17.71 4.76 -2.29
N ILE A 198 16.42 5.11 -2.17
CA ILE A 198 15.83 6.28 -2.83
C ILE A 198 16.56 7.56 -2.43
N ARG A 199 16.94 7.68 -1.15
CA ARG A 199 17.70 8.82 -0.64
C ARG A 199 19.14 8.83 -1.14
N ALA A 200 19.80 7.68 -1.23
CA ALA A 200 21.18 7.57 -1.71
C ALA A 200 21.33 7.98 -3.18
N GLY A 201 20.28 7.79 -4.00
CA GLY A 201 20.23 8.12 -5.42
C GLY A 201 20.13 9.60 -5.82
N GLY A 202 20.54 10.52 -4.95
CA GLY A 202 20.52 11.96 -5.23
C GLY A 202 19.24 12.69 -4.83
N PRO A 203 19.01 13.93 -5.32
CA PRO A 203 17.85 14.72 -4.94
C PRO A 203 16.59 13.97 -5.41
N GLY A 204 15.79 13.53 -4.44
CA GLY A 204 14.51 12.88 -4.70
C GLY A 204 13.52 13.87 -5.32
N PRO A 205 12.24 13.48 -5.45
CA PRO A 205 11.18 14.39 -5.85
C PRO A 205 11.25 15.74 -5.10
N LEU A 206 11.04 16.83 -5.85
CA LEU A 206 11.17 18.21 -5.36
C LEU A 206 10.40 18.40 -4.03
N PRO A 207 10.93 19.19 -3.08
CA PRO A 207 10.32 19.36 -1.77
C PRO A 207 9.00 20.15 -1.79
N GLU A 208 7.96 19.48 -1.28
CA GLU A 208 6.75 19.83 -0.49
C GLU A 208 6.01 21.18 -0.56
N ARG A 209 6.44 22.23 -1.27
CA ARG A 209 5.94 23.59 -0.96
C ARG A 209 4.49 23.94 -1.34
N ARG A 210 3.72 23.09 -2.03
CA ARG A 210 2.26 23.32 -2.24
C ARG A 210 1.35 22.11 -2.09
N ALA A 211 1.81 20.90 -2.41
CA ALA A 211 0.94 19.71 -2.51
C ALA A 211 0.69 18.95 -1.18
N GLY A 212 1.08 19.49 -0.02
CA GLY A 212 1.05 18.77 1.26
C GLY A 212 0.40 19.51 2.43
N ARG A 213 0.02 20.80 2.26
CA ARG A 213 -0.51 21.60 3.37
C ARG A 213 -1.79 21.03 3.97
N GLU A 214 -2.71 20.55 3.12
CA GLU A 214 -3.93 19.88 3.57
C GLU A 214 -3.62 18.61 4.38
N PHE A 215 -2.57 17.88 4.00
CA PHE A 215 -2.13 16.66 4.66
C PHE A 215 -1.19 16.90 5.86
N LEU A 216 -1.05 18.16 6.27
CA LEU A 216 -0.38 18.59 7.50
C LEU A 216 -1.39 19.16 8.51
N SER A 217 -2.51 19.70 8.03
CA SER A 217 -3.55 20.28 8.87
C SER A 217 -4.30 19.22 9.69
N PRO A 218 -4.78 19.58 10.90
CA PRO A 218 -5.75 18.77 11.63
C PRO A 218 -7.10 18.76 10.90
N GLU A 219 -7.88 17.70 11.09
CA GLU A 219 -9.25 17.56 10.60
C GLU A 219 -10.02 16.58 11.51
N PRO A 220 -11.38 16.58 11.51
CA PRO A 220 -12.16 15.62 12.30
C PRO A 220 -11.71 14.18 12.05
N GLY A 221 -11.50 13.39 13.10
CA GLY A 221 -10.96 12.04 13.00
C GLY A 221 -9.43 11.97 12.92
N ILE A 222 -8.74 13.07 12.60
CA ILE A 222 -7.27 13.17 12.56
C ILE A 222 -6.84 14.44 13.33
N GLU A 223 -7.06 14.42 14.65
CA GLU A 223 -6.87 15.56 15.55
C GLU A 223 -5.38 15.80 15.88
N SER A 224 -4.56 16.11 14.87
CA SER A 224 -3.10 16.29 15.01
C SER A 224 -2.68 17.47 15.89
N ASP A 225 -3.59 18.39 16.20
CA ASP A 225 -3.38 19.54 17.06
C ASP A 225 -3.84 19.33 18.51
N ALA A 226 -4.52 18.22 18.80
CA ALA A 226 -4.97 17.90 20.15
C ALA A 226 -3.77 17.78 21.12
N PRO A 227 -3.87 18.34 22.35
CA PRO A 227 -2.75 18.32 23.30
C PRO A 227 -2.16 16.93 23.53
N ALA A 228 -3.01 15.91 23.77
CA ALA A 228 -2.55 14.54 23.99
C ALA A 228 -1.80 13.94 22.78
N VAL A 229 -2.26 14.23 21.56
CA VAL A 229 -1.61 13.76 20.33
C VAL A 229 -0.28 14.47 20.13
N ARG A 230 -0.21 15.78 20.36
CA ARG A 230 1.04 16.56 20.32
C ARG A 230 2.04 16.09 21.36
N ASP A 231 1.59 15.76 22.57
CA ASP A 231 2.45 15.27 23.64
C ASP A 231 3.08 13.93 23.28
N LEU A 232 2.28 12.98 22.77
CA LEU A 232 2.80 11.71 22.26
C LEU A 232 3.75 11.91 21.08
N ALA A 233 3.41 12.81 20.14
CA ALA A 233 4.24 13.13 18.99
C ALA A 233 5.59 13.74 19.40
N ARG A 234 5.62 14.64 20.38
CA ARG A 234 6.87 15.25 20.90
C ARG A 234 7.82 14.21 21.50
N GLY A 235 7.30 13.11 22.03
CA GLY A 235 8.10 11.99 22.55
C GLY A 235 8.74 11.10 21.48
N LEU A 236 8.42 11.31 20.19
CA LEU A 236 9.01 10.53 19.10
C LEU A 236 10.44 10.99 18.79
N ALA A 237 11.38 10.05 18.85
CA ALA A 237 12.75 10.29 18.40
C ALA A 237 12.84 10.41 16.87
N GLY A 238 13.93 11.02 16.39
CA GLY A 238 14.23 11.15 14.97
C GLY A 238 13.73 12.45 14.36
N GLU A 239 14.47 12.88 13.33
CA GLU A 239 14.22 14.15 12.62
C GLU A 239 13.87 13.90 11.16
N ARG A 240 14.19 12.72 10.63
CA ARG A 240 13.85 12.36 9.25
C ARG A 240 12.44 11.78 9.21
N ALA A 241 11.70 12.08 8.13
CA ALA A 241 10.32 11.62 7.95
C ALA A 241 10.17 10.09 8.11
N GLU A 242 11.12 9.30 7.59
CA GLU A 242 11.12 7.85 7.71
C GLU A 242 11.39 7.33 9.12
N GLU A 243 12.19 8.05 9.92
CA GLU A 243 12.44 7.71 11.33
C GLU A 243 11.21 8.04 12.17
N ILE A 244 10.65 9.24 11.97
CA ILE A 244 9.42 9.69 12.61
C ILE A 244 8.29 8.72 12.31
N ALA A 245 8.13 8.29 11.06
CA ALA A 245 7.11 7.33 10.66
C ALA A 245 7.28 5.96 11.32
N GLY A 246 8.51 5.43 11.37
CA GLY A 246 8.79 4.18 12.08
C GLY A 246 8.49 4.27 13.57
N ASN A 247 8.90 5.37 14.22
CA ASN A 247 8.68 5.57 15.65
C ASN A 247 7.20 5.84 15.99
N ALA A 248 6.49 6.60 15.14
CA ALA A 248 5.05 6.81 15.26
C ALA A 248 4.30 5.48 15.16
N PHE A 249 4.65 4.63 14.19
CA PHE A 249 4.07 3.28 14.06
C PHE A 249 4.20 2.47 15.35
N HIS A 250 5.40 2.42 15.94
CA HIS A 250 5.61 1.72 17.22
C HIS A 250 4.85 2.36 18.38
N ALA A 251 4.78 3.70 18.42
CA ALA A 251 4.01 4.42 19.42
C ALA A 251 2.53 4.06 19.36
N VAL A 252 1.92 4.05 18.17
CA VAL A 252 0.52 3.63 17.99
C VAL A 252 0.29 2.22 18.50
N ARG A 253 1.11 1.24 18.10
CA ARG A 253 0.97 -0.16 18.57
C ARG A 253 1.14 -0.32 20.08
N ARG A 254 1.87 0.58 20.72
CA ARG A 254 2.09 0.56 22.18
C ARG A 254 0.91 1.16 22.94
N VAL A 255 0.26 2.19 22.41
CA VAL A 255 -0.80 2.93 23.11
C VAL A 255 -2.21 2.49 22.74
N LEU A 256 -2.39 1.83 21.58
CA LEU A 256 -3.68 1.31 21.14
C LEU A 256 -3.70 -0.22 21.11
N HIS A 257 -4.61 -0.80 21.87
CA HIS A 257 -4.97 -2.21 21.76
C HIS A 257 -6.05 -2.40 20.68
N TYR A 258 -5.90 -3.43 19.85
CA TYR A 258 -6.87 -3.70 18.81
C TYR A 258 -8.22 -4.13 19.40
N ARG A 259 -9.26 -3.35 19.14
CA ARG A 259 -10.64 -3.68 19.50
C ARG A 259 -11.58 -3.13 18.43
N VAL A 260 -12.43 -4.01 17.88
CA VAL A 260 -13.46 -3.63 16.91
C VAL A 260 -14.38 -2.58 17.54
N GLN A 261 -14.55 -1.46 16.84
CA GLN A 261 -15.42 -0.37 17.28
C GLN A 261 -16.77 -0.46 16.56
N GLU A 262 -17.83 0.00 17.23
CA GLU A 262 -19.16 0.15 16.61
C GLU A 262 -19.21 1.40 15.71
N GLU A 263 -18.42 2.40 16.04
CA GLU A 263 -18.32 3.68 15.34
C GLU A 263 -16.85 4.05 15.15
N GLU A 264 -16.56 4.78 14.07
CA GLU A 264 -15.21 5.31 13.80
C GLU A 264 -14.99 6.58 14.64
N ARG A 265 -14.18 6.48 15.70
CA ARG A 265 -14.09 7.51 16.75
C ARG A 265 -12.98 8.53 16.52
N GLY A 266 -12.03 8.23 15.65
CA GLY A 266 -10.91 9.13 15.33
C GLY A 266 -9.67 8.96 16.22
N ALA A 267 -8.62 9.68 15.86
CA ALA A 267 -7.29 9.55 16.47
C ALA A 267 -7.28 9.89 17.96
N LEU A 268 -7.89 11.02 18.35
CA LEU A 268 -7.90 11.46 19.75
C LEU A 268 -8.72 10.51 20.64
N ALA A 269 -9.91 10.12 20.19
CA ALA A 269 -10.77 9.23 20.96
C ALA A 269 -10.12 7.86 21.16
N GLY A 270 -9.51 7.30 20.11
CA GLY A 270 -8.73 6.06 20.22
C GLY A 270 -7.59 6.22 21.23
N LEU A 271 -6.80 7.29 21.12
CA LEU A 271 -5.67 7.54 22.03
C LEU A 271 -6.11 7.66 23.50
N VAL A 272 -7.20 8.37 23.78
CA VAL A 272 -7.72 8.54 25.14
C VAL A 272 -8.27 7.22 25.70
N ALA A 273 -8.94 6.43 24.86
CA ALA A 273 -9.49 5.13 25.28
C ALA A 273 -8.42 4.03 25.41
N GLY A 274 -7.29 4.16 24.72
CA GLY A 274 -6.25 3.13 24.65
C GLY A 274 -6.63 1.92 23.78
N GLU A 275 -7.69 2.05 22.98
CA GLU A 275 -8.22 0.97 22.13
C GLU A 275 -8.81 1.53 20.83
N GLY A 276 -8.80 0.71 19.78
CA GLY A 276 -9.35 1.07 18.47
C GLY A 276 -9.06 0.00 17.42
N ASP A 277 -9.76 0.06 16.28
CA ASP A 277 -9.52 -0.90 15.19
C ASP A 277 -8.60 -0.33 14.10
N CYS A 278 -8.66 -0.86 12.88
CA CYS A 278 -7.84 -0.38 11.78
C CYS A 278 -8.01 1.13 11.53
N THR A 279 -9.20 1.67 11.76
CA THR A 279 -9.53 3.07 11.49
C THR A 279 -8.84 3.99 12.50
N GLU A 280 -8.97 3.76 13.81
CA GLU A 280 -8.29 4.56 14.84
C GLU A 280 -6.77 4.43 14.76
N GLN A 281 -6.24 3.23 14.43
CA GLN A 281 -4.80 3.05 14.30
C GLN A 281 -4.21 3.82 13.09
N ALA A 282 -4.89 3.78 11.94
CA ALA A 282 -4.50 4.56 10.77
C ALA A 282 -4.61 6.07 11.04
N ALA A 283 -5.69 6.49 11.71
CA ALA A 283 -5.95 7.86 12.10
C ALA A 283 -4.88 8.41 13.05
N LEU A 284 -4.56 7.67 14.12
CA LEU A 284 -3.56 8.09 15.10
C LEU A 284 -2.16 8.13 14.48
N LEU A 285 -1.81 7.18 13.61
CA LEU A 285 -0.55 7.24 12.86
C LEU A 285 -0.48 8.52 12.01
N ALA A 286 -1.53 8.83 11.25
CA ALA A 286 -1.58 10.06 10.46
C ALA A 286 -1.50 11.32 11.35
N ALA A 287 -2.20 11.35 12.49
CA ALA A 287 -2.20 12.49 13.40
C ALA A 287 -0.82 12.75 14.01
N LEU A 288 -0.10 11.70 14.45
CA LEU A 288 1.26 11.80 14.99
C LEU A 288 2.27 12.29 13.94
N LEU A 289 2.16 11.78 12.71
CA LEU A 289 2.98 12.22 11.58
C LEU A 289 2.77 13.70 11.27
N ARG A 290 1.51 14.14 11.17
CA ARG A 290 1.14 15.54 10.94
C ARG A 290 1.63 16.46 12.06
N ALA A 291 1.50 16.04 13.31
CA ALA A 291 2.01 16.77 14.48
C ALA A 291 3.54 16.95 14.47
N ARG A 292 4.27 16.05 13.78
CA ARG A 292 5.72 16.15 13.54
C ARG A 292 6.10 16.78 12.19
N GLY A 293 5.14 17.37 11.48
CA GLY A 293 5.38 18.05 10.21
C GLY A 293 5.61 17.10 9.02
N VAL A 294 5.23 15.83 9.14
CA VAL A 294 5.30 14.84 8.06
C VAL A 294 3.91 14.72 7.41
N PRO A 295 3.73 15.01 6.11
CA PRO A 295 2.43 14.91 5.48
C PRO A 295 1.93 13.46 5.48
N ALA A 296 0.69 13.24 5.94
CA ALA A 296 0.09 11.92 6.04
C ALA A 296 -1.40 11.95 5.73
N ARG A 297 -1.93 10.84 5.21
CA ARG A 297 -3.36 10.66 4.96
C ARG A 297 -3.79 9.25 5.29
N VAL A 298 -5.09 9.05 5.52
CA VAL A 298 -5.67 7.71 5.61
C VAL A 298 -6.12 7.24 4.22
N ALA A 299 -6.08 5.93 4.01
CA ALA A 299 -6.56 5.29 2.79
C ALA A 299 -7.37 4.06 3.15
N LEU A 300 -8.48 3.85 2.44
CA LEU A 300 -9.32 2.68 2.59
C LEU A 300 -9.03 1.69 1.47
N GLY A 301 -8.99 0.42 1.84
CA GLY A 301 -8.87 -0.66 0.90
C GLY A 301 -9.57 -1.92 1.33
N ARG A 302 -9.25 -3.01 0.64
CA ARG A 302 -9.80 -4.33 0.88
C ARG A 302 -8.76 -5.41 0.59
N PHE A 303 -8.63 -6.36 1.50
CA PHE A 303 -7.86 -7.57 1.24
C PHE A 303 -8.67 -8.59 0.45
N ALA A 304 -8.01 -9.33 -0.45
CA ALA A 304 -8.64 -10.35 -1.30
C ALA A 304 -9.40 -11.44 -0.53
N ASN A 305 -8.97 -11.74 0.70
CA ASN A 305 -9.57 -12.75 1.59
C ASN A 305 -10.47 -12.12 2.68
N SER A 306 -10.83 -10.85 2.58
CA SER A 306 -11.64 -10.14 3.59
C SER A 306 -12.97 -9.65 3.03
N THR A 307 -14.03 -9.87 3.81
CA THR A 307 -15.35 -9.26 3.60
C THR A 307 -15.47 -7.86 4.18
N ARG A 308 -14.52 -7.43 5.03
CA ARG A 308 -14.47 -6.08 5.59
C ARG A 308 -13.48 -5.19 4.83
N LEU A 309 -13.77 -3.90 4.83
CA LEU A 309 -12.83 -2.87 4.41
C LEU A 309 -11.73 -2.73 5.47
N HIS A 310 -10.59 -2.18 5.07
CA HIS A 310 -9.43 -2.02 5.93
C HIS A 310 -8.80 -0.65 5.73
N ALA A 311 -8.53 0.04 6.83
CA ALA A 311 -7.89 1.34 6.84
C ALA A 311 -6.37 1.20 7.02
N ILE A 312 -5.62 1.99 6.24
CA ILE A 312 -4.18 2.17 6.39
C ILE A 312 -3.84 3.65 6.39
N ALA A 313 -2.63 4.01 6.80
CA ALA A 313 -2.09 5.34 6.56
C ALA A 313 -1.16 5.33 5.34
N GLU A 314 -1.13 6.42 4.59
CA GLU A 314 -0.07 6.71 3.63
C GLU A 314 0.73 7.91 4.15
N VAL A 315 2.04 7.75 4.26
CA VAL A 315 2.98 8.81 4.64
C VAL A 315 3.68 9.34 3.41
N ARG A 316 3.83 10.66 3.30
CA ARG A 316 4.57 11.26 2.19
C ARG A 316 6.03 11.43 2.56
N ILE A 317 6.91 10.69 1.88
CA ILE A 317 8.36 10.76 2.09
C ILE A 317 9.03 11.05 0.76
N ARG A 318 9.83 12.13 0.72
CA ARG A 318 10.49 12.61 -0.51
C ARG A 318 9.50 12.72 -1.68
N GLY A 319 8.32 13.26 -1.43
CA GLY A 319 7.29 13.48 -2.46
C GLY A 319 6.50 12.23 -2.91
N VAL A 320 6.79 11.03 -2.38
CA VAL A 320 6.09 9.78 -2.70
C VAL A 320 5.16 9.39 -1.55
N TRP A 321 3.93 8.98 -1.85
CA TRP A 321 3.00 8.42 -0.87
C TRP A 321 3.32 6.95 -0.63
N LEU A 322 3.70 6.62 0.60
CA LEU A 322 4.13 5.29 1.03
C LEU A 322 3.10 4.70 2.01
N PRO A 323 2.48 3.55 1.69
CA PRO A 323 1.51 2.92 2.58
C PRO A 323 2.19 2.32 3.82
N MET A 324 1.48 2.39 4.95
CA MET A 324 1.84 1.81 6.25
C MET A 324 0.59 1.23 6.92
N ASP A 325 0.63 -0.06 7.25
CA ASP A 325 -0.45 -0.79 7.91
C ASP A 325 -0.04 -1.17 9.35
N VAL A 326 -0.49 -0.37 10.33
CA VAL A 326 -0.20 -0.57 11.76
C VAL A 326 -0.84 -1.85 12.28
N THR A 327 -2.06 -2.10 11.82
CA THR A 327 -2.94 -3.17 12.31
C THR A 327 -2.35 -4.55 12.01
N ASN A 328 -2.03 -4.81 10.74
CA ASN A 328 -1.66 -6.15 10.30
C ASN A 328 -0.15 -6.42 10.30
N ARG A 329 0.68 -5.47 10.75
CA ARG A 329 2.15 -5.62 10.74
C ARG A 329 2.75 -5.40 12.11
N PRO A 330 3.66 -6.25 12.59
CA PRO A 330 4.34 -6.03 13.86
C PRO A 330 5.37 -4.89 13.78
N GLU A 331 5.81 -4.54 12.58
CA GLU A 331 7.00 -3.72 12.33
C GLU A 331 6.76 -2.81 11.11
N PRO A 332 7.21 -1.54 11.15
CA PRO A 332 6.87 -0.53 10.14
C PRO A 332 7.39 -0.93 8.76
N LEU A 333 6.53 -0.96 7.74
CA LEU A 333 6.91 -1.26 6.37
C LEU A 333 6.40 -0.18 5.41
N PHE A 334 7.28 0.38 4.60
CA PHE A 334 6.92 1.28 3.49
C PHE A 334 6.60 0.47 2.24
N GLY A 335 5.42 -0.15 2.22
CA GLY A 335 5.09 -1.09 1.15
C GLY A 335 3.69 -1.67 1.22
N THR A 336 3.29 -2.29 0.12
CA THR A 336 2.00 -2.96 -0.02
C THR A 336 2.20 -4.33 -0.66
N THR A 337 1.19 -5.18 -0.50
CA THR A 337 1.17 -6.54 -1.02
C THR A 337 0.13 -6.66 -2.14
N SER A 338 0.35 -7.59 -3.07
CA SER A 338 -0.54 -7.87 -4.21
C SER A 338 -1.91 -8.47 -3.81
N ASN A 339 -2.27 -8.46 -2.53
CA ASN A 339 -3.58 -8.89 -2.04
C ASN A 339 -4.38 -7.75 -1.40
N PHE A 340 -3.85 -6.53 -1.35
CA PHE A 340 -4.54 -5.36 -0.84
C PHE A 340 -4.89 -4.42 -2.00
N LEU A 341 -6.19 -4.15 -2.17
CA LEU A 341 -6.68 -3.15 -3.12
C LEU A 341 -6.96 -1.83 -2.41
N VAL A 342 -6.35 -0.73 -2.88
CA VAL A 342 -6.71 0.62 -2.46
C VAL A 342 -7.96 1.07 -3.21
N LEU A 343 -8.98 1.53 -2.47
CA LEU A 343 -10.24 2.02 -3.05
C LEU A 343 -10.29 3.55 -3.10
N PHE A 344 -9.84 4.24 -2.05
CA PHE A 344 -9.73 5.70 -2.07
C PHE A 344 -8.80 6.20 -0.94
N ARG A 345 -8.31 7.44 -1.06
CA ARG A 345 -7.30 8.05 -0.19
C ARG A 345 -7.75 9.40 0.33
N ARG A 346 -8.69 9.36 1.27
CA ARG A 346 -9.22 10.56 1.91
C ARG A 346 -9.63 10.22 3.33
N ASN A 347 -9.70 11.22 4.19
CA ASN A 347 -10.35 11.08 5.48
C ASN A 347 -11.87 10.92 5.30
N TRP A 348 -12.41 9.79 5.74
CA TRP A 348 -13.86 9.52 5.85
C TRP A 348 -14.34 9.52 7.32
N ILE A 349 -13.40 9.61 8.26
CA ILE A 349 -13.60 9.43 9.69
C ILE A 349 -14.29 10.67 10.26
N ALA A 350 -15.19 10.47 11.24
CA ALA A 350 -15.90 11.53 11.94
C ALA A 350 -16.77 12.46 11.05
N GLY A 351 -17.19 11.98 9.87
CA GLY A 351 -18.20 12.66 9.05
C GLY A 351 -19.63 12.21 9.36
N ASP A 352 -20.62 13.07 9.11
CA ASP A 352 -22.07 12.78 9.26
C ASP A 352 -22.60 11.65 8.35
N ARG A 353 -21.73 10.89 7.69
CA ARG A 353 -22.09 9.85 6.71
C ARG A 353 -21.42 8.53 7.08
N PRO A 354 -22.19 7.48 7.38
CA PRO A 354 -21.67 6.20 7.87
C PRO A 354 -20.91 5.38 6.82
N ASN A 355 -20.86 5.81 5.55
CA ASN A 355 -20.39 4.97 4.46
C ASN A 355 -19.16 5.57 3.77
N SER A 356 -18.02 4.94 4.03
CA SER A 356 -16.73 5.24 3.40
C SER A 356 -16.74 5.03 1.88
N GLN A 357 -17.68 4.24 1.34
CA GLN A 357 -17.64 3.81 -0.07
C GLN A 357 -18.40 4.70 -1.05
N PHE A 358 -19.28 5.60 -0.59
CA PHE A 358 -20.02 6.50 -1.48
C PHE A 358 -20.52 7.77 -0.78
N SER A 359 -20.80 8.79 -1.59
CA SER A 359 -21.55 9.97 -1.17
C SER A 359 -22.64 10.28 -2.20
N PHE A 360 -23.73 10.91 -1.76
CA PHE A 360 -24.80 11.33 -2.66
C PHE A 360 -25.30 12.74 -2.38
N ARG A 361 -25.98 13.29 -3.38
CA ARG A 361 -26.73 14.54 -3.33
C ARG A 361 -28.06 14.33 -4.03
N CYS A 362 -29.12 14.97 -3.53
CA CYS A 362 -30.40 15.03 -4.22
C CYS A 362 -31.17 16.30 -3.80
N ARG A 363 -32.20 16.63 -4.57
CA ARG A 363 -33.31 17.50 -4.13
C ARG A 363 -34.46 16.61 -3.68
N SER A 364 -35.19 17.03 -2.66
CA SER A 364 -36.37 16.31 -2.17
C SER A 364 -37.47 17.28 -1.78
N ALA A 365 -38.72 16.86 -1.94
CA ALA A 365 -39.89 17.57 -1.44
C ALA A 365 -39.98 17.56 0.10
N ARG A 366 -39.15 16.75 0.78
CA ARG A 366 -39.05 16.67 2.24
C ARG A 366 -37.69 17.18 2.72
N PRO A 367 -37.59 17.68 3.96
CA PRO A 367 -36.31 18.07 4.56
C PRO A 367 -35.25 16.95 4.59
N ARG A 368 -35.71 15.69 4.72
CA ARG A 368 -34.87 14.48 4.55
C ARG A 368 -35.50 13.58 3.50
N ALA A 369 -34.72 13.23 2.48
CA ALA A 369 -35.17 12.36 1.40
C ALA A 369 -35.55 10.95 1.88
N GLY A 370 -34.96 10.47 2.98
CA GLY A 370 -35.28 9.17 3.58
C GLY A 370 -34.97 7.97 2.67
N LEU A 371 -34.02 8.12 1.74
CA LEU A 371 -33.62 7.06 0.82
C LEU A 371 -33.18 5.81 1.58
N ALA A 372 -33.77 4.67 1.23
CA ALA A 372 -33.28 3.38 1.69
C ALA A 372 -32.15 2.94 0.75
N ILE A 373 -30.92 2.98 1.24
CA ILE A 373 -29.72 2.68 0.46
C ILE A 373 -29.10 1.38 0.99
N ARG A 374 -28.80 0.45 0.09
CA ARG A 374 -28.05 -0.77 0.39
C ARG A 374 -26.91 -0.88 -0.60
N ASP A 375 -25.73 -1.19 -0.11
CA ASP A 375 -24.58 -1.47 -0.93
C ASP A 375 -23.99 -2.84 -0.63
N SER A 376 -23.26 -3.38 -1.61
CA SER A 376 -22.41 -4.54 -1.40
C SER A 376 -21.19 -4.47 -2.29
N SER A 377 -20.08 -5.01 -1.81
CA SER A 377 -18.86 -5.13 -2.58
C SER A 377 -18.25 -6.51 -2.44
N ARG A 378 -17.63 -6.98 -3.53
CA ARG A 378 -16.94 -8.26 -3.58
C ARG A 378 -15.62 -8.12 -4.32
N LEU A 379 -14.58 -8.72 -3.75
CA LEU A 379 -13.28 -8.86 -4.39
C LEU A 379 -13.06 -10.33 -4.74
N SER A 380 -12.67 -10.61 -5.97
CA SER A 380 -12.39 -11.97 -6.44
C SER A 380 -11.16 -11.99 -7.33
N ARG A 381 -10.31 -13.01 -7.17
CA ARG A 381 -9.17 -13.22 -8.06
C ARG A 381 -9.68 -13.75 -9.40
N VAL A 382 -9.18 -13.21 -10.51
CA VAL A 382 -9.65 -13.56 -11.86
C VAL A 382 -8.48 -13.78 -12.82
N ARG A 383 -8.72 -14.55 -13.88
CA ARG A 383 -7.89 -14.60 -15.09
C ARG A 383 -8.77 -14.17 -16.27
N GLY A 384 -8.51 -13.02 -16.89
CA GLY A 384 -9.25 -12.54 -18.07
C GLY A 384 -9.95 -11.18 -17.90
N ARG A 385 -10.72 -10.78 -18.93
CA ARG A 385 -11.38 -9.46 -19.04
C ARG A 385 -12.80 -9.45 -18.45
N ILE A 386 -13.29 -8.26 -18.10
CA ILE A 386 -14.73 -8.03 -17.81
C ILE A 386 -15.47 -8.01 -19.16
N ARG A 387 -16.62 -8.69 -19.24
CA ARG A 387 -17.36 -8.86 -20.51
C ARG A 387 -18.68 -8.11 -20.58
N THR A 388 -19.18 -7.60 -19.45
CA THR A 388 -20.52 -7.04 -19.31
C THR A 388 -20.46 -5.60 -18.80
N GLY A 389 -21.45 -4.79 -19.18
CA GLY A 389 -21.53 -3.37 -18.82
C GLY A 389 -20.85 -2.43 -19.81
N GLU A 390 -21.23 -1.16 -19.74
CA GLU A 390 -20.69 -0.10 -20.57
C GLU A 390 -19.29 0.30 -20.07
N PRO A 391 -18.28 0.42 -20.95
CA PRO A 391 -16.97 0.95 -20.56
C PRO A 391 -17.11 2.34 -19.97
N VAL A 392 -16.55 2.55 -18.77
CA VAL A 392 -16.47 3.89 -18.19
C VAL A 392 -15.33 4.65 -18.86
N PRO A 393 -15.59 5.77 -19.56
CA PRO A 393 -14.55 6.53 -20.24
C PRO A 393 -13.49 7.02 -19.23
N ARG A 394 -12.23 6.79 -19.57
CA ARG A 394 -11.08 7.29 -18.80
C ARG A 394 -10.43 8.43 -19.55
N PRO A 395 -9.94 9.48 -18.86
CA PRO A 395 -9.10 10.48 -19.48
C PRO A 395 -7.94 9.81 -20.23
N ALA A 396 -7.86 10.05 -21.54
CA ALA A 396 -6.73 9.57 -22.32
C ALA A 396 -5.48 10.38 -21.94
N PRO A 397 -4.28 9.76 -21.89
CA PRO A 397 -3.06 10.54 -21.83
C PRO A 397 -2.98 11.44 -23.09
N PRO A 398 -2.33 12.60 -23.02
CA PRO A 398 -2.29 13.57 -24.13
C PRO A 398 -1.50 13.10 -25.36
N GLY A 399 -0.96 11.88 -25.34
CA GLY A 399 -0.29 11.24 -26.46
C GLY A 399 0.53 10.02 -26.00
N PRO A 400 1.17 9.31 -26.93
CA PRO A 400 1.99 8.15 -26.62
C PRO A 400 3.28 8.55 -25.88
N VAL A 401 3.75 7.64 -25.03
CA VAL A 401 5.07 7.73 -24.39
C VAL A 401 5.82 6.42 -24.59
N ARG A 402 7.11 6.52 -24.93
CA ARG A 402 8.03 5.39 -24.96
C ARG A 402 9.04 5.53 -23.83
N LEU A 403 9.35 4.40 -23.20
CA LEU A 403 10.33 4.29 -22.13
C LEU A 403 11.32 3.20 -22.52
N GLY A 404 12.58 3.57 -22.68
CA GLY A 404 13.71 2.67 -22.87
C GLY A 404 14.50 2.52 -21.57
N LEU A 405 15.01 1.33 -21.33
CA LEU A 405 15.86 1.02 -20.19
C LEU A 405 16.95 0.03 -20.63
N ASP A 406 18.18 0.50 -20.64
CA ASP A 406 19.36 -0.32 -20.91
C ASP A 406 20.25 -0.38 -19.67
N LEU A 407 20.90 -1.52 -19.46
CA LEU A 407 21.83 -1.73 -18.35
C LEU A 407 23.20 -2.18 -18.88
N SER A 408 24.24 -1.48 -18.45
CA SER A 408 25.64 -1.84 -18.74
C SER A 408 26.42 -1.87 -17.42
N GLY A 409 26.73 -3.07 -16.94
CA GLY A 409 27.30 -3.26 -15.60
C GLY A 409 26.33 -2.75 -14.52
N THR A 410 26.74 -1.73 -13.76
CA THR A 410 25.92 -1.08 -12.72
C THR A 410 25.26 0.21 -13.19
N ARG A 411 25.44 0.56 -14.46
CA ARG A 411 24.97 1.82 -15.03
C ARG A 411 23.69 1.61 -15.83
N ALA A 412 22.59 2.19 -15.37
CA ALA A 412 21.33 2.19 -16.07
C ALA A 412 21.20 3.45 -16.94
N ARG A 413 20.83 3.25 -18.21
CA ARG A 413 20.46 4.31 -19.14
C ARG A 413 18.96 4.24 -19.36
N ILE A 414 18.27 5.33 -19.06
CA ILE A 414 16.82 5.47 -19.15
C ILE A 414 16.53 6.52 -20.20
N GLU A 415 15.68 6.18 -21.15
CA GLU A 415 15.30 7.06 -22.25
C GLU A 415 13.79 7.25 -22.27
N ILE A 416 13.34 8.49 -22.36
CA ILE A 416 11.92 8.81 -22.41
C ILE A 416 11.65 9.70 -23.62
N GLU A 417 10.71 9.27 -24.44
CA GLU A 417 10.22 10.00 -25.60
C GLU A 417 8.71 10.19 -25.46
N SER A 418 8.23 11.42 -25.63
CA SER A 418 6.79 11.73 -25.57
C SER A 418 6.30 12.42 -26.84
N GLY A 419 5.12 12.01 -27.30
CA GLY A 419 4.39 12.69 -28.38
C GLY A 419 3.41 13.75 -27.88
N TRP A 420 3.65 14.36 -26.72
CA TRP A 420 2.70 15.26 -26.08
C TRP A 420 2.74 16.68 -26.63
N SER A 421 1.60 17.36 -26.56
CA SER A 421 1.44 18.76 -26.92
C SER A 421 1.66 19.73 -25.75
N ALA A 422 1.74 19.23 -24.51
CA ALA A 422 2.00 20.04 -23.32
C ALA A 422 2.91 19.31 -22.32
N PRO A 423 3.69 20.05 -21.49
CA PRO A 423 4.46 19.44 -20.41
C PRO A 423 3.55 18.75 -19.39
N LEU A 424 3.92 17.52 -18.96
CA LEU A 424 3.27 16.87 -17.82
C LEU A 424 4.28 16.55 -16.71
N PRO A 425 3.93 16.78 -15.44
CA PRO A 425 4.70 16.31 -14.30
C PRO A 425 4.47 14.81 -14.08
N LEU A 426 5.57 14.06 -13.98
CA LEU A 426 5.59 12.60 -13.84
C LEU A 426 6.55 12.17 -12.74
N TRP A 427 6.43 10.91 -12.33
CA TRP A 427 7.41 10.22 -11.50
C TRP A 427 8.01 9.05 -12.27
N LEU A 428 9.33 9.02 -12.34
CA LEU A 428 10.08 7.88 -12.86
C LEU A 428 10.50 7.00 -11.69
N HIS A 429 9.93 5.79 -11.62
CA HIS A 429 10.26 4.78 -10.62
C HIS A 429 11.23 3.78 -11.21
N LEU A 430 12.34 3.54 -10.50
CA LEU A 430 13.25 2.45 -10.82
C LEU A 430 13.20 1.40 -9.72
N SER A 431 12.99 0.16 -10.12
CA SER A 431 12.79 -0.96 -9.19
C SER A 431 13.57 -2.20 -9.59
N LEU A 432 13.90 -3.02 -8.59
CA LEU A 432 14.53 -4.32 -8.74
C LEU A 432 13.58 -5.46 -8.37
N GLY A 433 13.62 -6.54 -9.16
CA GLY A 433 13.06 -7.85 -8.83
C GLY A 433 12.12 -8.43 -9.90
N LYS A 434 12.09 -9.77 -10.00
CA LYS A 434 11.07 -10.52 -10.76
C LYS A 434 9.74 -10.66 -10.02
N GLY A 435 9.81 -10.62 -8.68
CA GLY A 435 8.73 -10.81 -7.70
C GLY A 435 8.09 -9.49 -7.26
N ALA A 436 8.11 -9.23 -5.96
CA ALA A 436 7.83 -7.89 -5.44
C ALA A 436 8.86 -6.90 -5.95
N LEU A 437 8.40 -5.71 -6.30
CA LEU A 437 9.24 -4.63 -6.79
C LEU A 437 9.85 -3.89 -5.60
N ARG A 438 11.18 -3.92 -5.48
CA ARG A 438 11.92 -3.03 -4.58
C ARG A 438 12.24 -1.74 -5.34
N VAL A 439 11.50 -0.67 -5.06
CA VAL A 439 11.78 0.67 -5.60
C VAL A 439 13.02 1.21 -4.92
N ILE A 440 14.06 1.44 -5.73
CA ILE A 440 15.37 1.92 -5.29
C ILE A 440 15.63 3.37 -5.68
N ARG A 441 14.89 3.90 -6.66
CA ARG A 441 14.96 5.30 -7.07
C ARG A 441 13.60 5.82 -7.49
N VAL A 442 13.35 7.09 -7.22
CA VAL A 442 12.19 7.83 -7.71
C VAL A 442 12.63 9.24 -8.08
N TRP A 443 12.28 9.72 -9.27
CA TRP A 443 12.59 11.08 -9.72
C TRP A 443 11.35 11.80 -10.23
N PRO A 444 11.23 13.11 -9.96
CA PRO A 444 10.27 13.94 -10.64
C PRO A 444 10.80 14.19 -12.06
N VAL A 445 9.94 14.02 -13.06
CA VAL A 445 10.31 14.25 -14.45
C VAL A 445 9.26 15.14 -15.09
N THR A 446 9.70 16.15 -15.83
CA THR A 446 8.83 16.94 -16.71
C THR A 446 9.35 16.75 -18.13
N ILE A 447 8.51 16.21 -19.00
CA ILE A 447 8.86 16.00 -20.41
C ILE A 447 8.21 17.11 -21.21
N LEU A 448 9.03 17.88 -21.92
CA LEU A 448 8.54 18.92 -22.81
C LEU A 448 8.05 18.31 -24.14
N PRO A 449 7.07 18.91 -24.81
CA PRO A 449 6.62 18.51 -26.15
C PRO A 449 7.79 18.30 -27.13
N GLY A 450 7.84 17.15 -27.80
CA GLY A 450 8.88 16.81 -28.78
C GLY A 450 10.27 16.57 -28.20
N ALA A 451 10.46 16.65 -26.88
CA ALA A 451 11.75 16.41 -26.25
C ALA A 451 11.99 14.91 -26.00
N ARG A 452 13.27 14.51 -26.14
CA ARG A 452 13.80 13.23 -25.66
C ARG A 452 14.60 13.48 -24.40
N LEU A 453 14.24 12.80 -23.32
CA LEU A 453 15.01 12.82 -22.08
C LEU A 453 15.87 11.56 -22.01
N VAL A 454 17.18 11.73 -21.79
CA VAL A 454 18.09 10.62 -21.50
C VAL A 454 18.65 10.85 -20.11
N ARG A 455 18.54 9.83 -19.25
CA ARG A 455 19.09 9.83 -17.90
C ARG A 455 20.01 8.65 -17.73
N THR A 456 21.18 8.88 -17.15
CA THR A 456 22.11 7.81 -16.81
C THR A 456 22.32 7.81 -15.30
N GLU A 457 22.14 6.66 -14.67
CA GLU A 457 22.21 6.49 -13.23
C GLU A 457 23.15 5.34 -12.89
N GLU A 458 24.03 5.57 -11.93
CA GLU A 458 24.85 4.52 -11.34
C GLU A 458 24.05 3.85 -10.19
N ILE A 459 24.00 2.51 -10.20
CA ILE A 459 23.23 1.73 -9.24
C ILE A 459 24.16 0.76 -8.50
N PRO A 460 24.90 1.25 -7.48
CA PRO A 460 25.82 0.41 -6.71
C PRO A 460 25.14 -0.81 -6.06
N GLU A 461 23.83 -0.74 -5.81
CA GLU A 461 23.04 -1.86 -5.27
C GLU A 461 23.11 -3.10 -6.16
N LEU A 462 23.29 -2.94 -7.47
CA LEU A 462 23.43 -4.05 -8.42
C LEU A 462 24.73 -4.86 -8.19
N GLN A 463 25.77 -4.28 -7.59
CA GLN A 463 27.01 -5.01 -7.29
C GLN A 463 26.81 -6.07 -6.21
N ARG A 464 25.79 -5.92 -5.36
CA ARG A 464 25.54 -6.75 -4.18
C ARG A 464 24.33 -7.66 -4.32
N LEU A 465 23.62 -7.58 -5.45
CA LEU A 465 22.40 -8.32 -5.70
C LEU A 465 22.60 -9.20 -6.95
N PRO A 466 22.19 -10.47 -6.93
CA PRO A 466 22.14 -11.28 -8.14
C PRO A 466 21.04 -10.71 -9.03
N VAL A 467 21.40 -9.94 -10.05
CA VAL A 467 20.46 -9.30 -10.98
C VAL A 467 20.59 -10.00 -12.33
N GLY A 468 19.51 -10.66 -12.75
CA GLY A 468 19.39 -11.26 -14.07
C GLY A 468 18.65 -10.37 -15.07
N PRO A 469 18.52 -10.81 -16.33
CA PRO A 469 17.67 -10.15 -17.32
C PRO A 469 16.22 -10.01 -16.79
N GLY A 470 15.62 -8.85 -17.00
CA GLY A 470 14.27 -8.47 -16.59
C GLY A 470 14.12 -7.95 -15.14
N ASP A 471 15.20 -7.93 -14.36
CA ASP A 471 15.13 -7.60 -12.93
C ASP A 471 15.09 -6.10 -12.68
N LEU A 472 15.76 -5.30 -13.50
CA LEU A 472 15.68 -3.85 -13.43
C LEU A 472 14.49 -3.39 -14.27
N ARG A 473 13.60 -2.61 -13.64
CA ARG A 473 12.39 -2.09 -14.29
C ARG A 473 12.24 -0.60 -14.05
N ALA A 474 11.84 0.11 -15.10
CA ALA A 474 11.48 1.51 -15.05
C ALA A 474 9.97 1.66 -15.31
N HIS A 475 9.31 2.51 -14.52
CA HIS A 475 7.91 2.86 -14.71
C HIS A 475 7.74 4.37 -14.69
N LEU A 476 6.98 4.90 -15.64
CA LEU A 476 6.61 6.31 -15.68
C LEU A 476 5.18 6.46 -15.20
N VAL A 477 4.99 7.23 -14.13
CA VAL A 477 3.73 7.36 -13.41
C VAL A 477 3.25 8.81 -13.44
N ASP A 478 1.96 9.05 -13.66
CA ASP A 478 1.38 10.39 -13.61
C ASP A 478 0.84 10.77 -12.23
N ALA A 479 0.25 11.97 -12.10
CA ALA A 479 -0.23 12.50 -10.82
C ALA A 479 -1.46 11.79 -10.28
N SER A 480 -2.20 11.09 -11.14
CA SER A 480 -3.30 10.22 -10.74
C SER A 480 -2.82 8.84 -10.27
N GLY A 481 -1.52 8.56 -10.39
CA GLY A 481 -0.94 7.26 -10.09
C GLY A 481 -1.04 6.26 -11.25
N ARG A 482 -1.43 6.68 -12.45
CA ARG A 482 -1.50 5.80 -13.62
C ARG A 482 -0.10 5.57 -14.19
N VAL A 483 0.23 4.31 -14.49
CA VAL A 483 1.43 3.96 -15.26
C VAL A 483 1.19 4.28 -16.72
N LEU A 484 2.00 5.17 -17.30
CA LEU A 484 1.91 5.60 -18.69
C LEU A 484 2.81 4.79 -19.62
N ALA A 485 3.97 4.37 -19.12
CA ALA A 485 4.93 3.54 -19.83
C ALA A 485 5.74 2.70 -18.83
N PHE A 486 6.19 1.52 -19.27
CA PHE A 486 7.07 0.65 -18.51
C PHE A 486 8.18 0.10 -19.42
N SER A 487 9.32 -0.24 -18.84
CA SER A 487 10.44 -0.89 -19.53
C SER A 487 11.23 -1.77 -18.55
N SER A 488 11.87 -2.80 -19.06
CA SER A 488 12.71 -3.72 -18.29
C SER A 488 13.93 -4.14 -19.11
N THR A 489 15.06 -4.35 -18.46
CA THR A 489 16.34 -4.78 -19.06
C THR A 489 16.32 -6.21 -19.60
#